data_AF-A0A932UHQ2-F1
#
_entry.id   AF-A0A932UHQ2-F1
#
_cell.length_a   1.000
_cell.length_b   1.000
_cell.length_c   1.000
_cell.angle_alpha   90.00
_cell.angle_beta   90.00
_cell.angle_gamma   90.00
#
_symmetry.space_group_name_H-M   'P 1'
#
loop_
_entity.id
_entity.type
_entity.pdbx_description
1 polymer ?
#
loop_
_entity_poly.entity_id
_entity_poly.type
_entity_poly.pdbx_seq_one_letter_code
_entity_poly.pdbx_strand_id
1 'polypeptide(L)'
;MIEPRLPCDHDPDELQLYVDGAASAPRQAAVAARLPVCASCREELQLLLSLDALTRSLPAVAEPAGFTASVLDRLPVRTPAFRVGWRDAAIAASLLVVLVGLHHTLGPLLPVLSDDLTLAWLDPTRSLEVLVIQDASPVWLGLVQAAFWGLVGLAIALAARAVASLWQV
;
A
#
# COMPACT_ATOMS: atom_id res chain seq x y z
N MET A 1 53.17 -2.00 3.38
CA MET A 1 52.93 -0.57 3.65
C MET A 1 51.43 -0.37 3.53
N ILE A 2 50.76 0.09 4.59
CA ILE A 2 49.31 0.34 4.57
C ILE A 2 49.17 1.82 4.20
N GLU A 3 48.78 2.10 2.96
CA GLU A 3 48.47 3.48 2.53
C GLU A 3 47.23 3.98 3.27
N PRO A 4 47.21 5.25 3.71
CA PRO A 4 46.08 5.82 4.43
C PRO A 4 44.90 5.99 3.46
N ARG A 5 43.82 5.23 3.69
CA ARG A 5 42.53 5.46 3.01
C ARG A 5 42.05 6.86 3.38
N LEU A 6 41.90 7.76 2.41
CA LEU A 6 41.15 8.99 2.62
C LEU A 6 39.73 8.61 3.07
N PRO A 7 39.22 9.19 4.18
CA PRO A 7 37.89 8.87 4.68
C PRO A 7 36.84 9.45 3.74
N CYS A 8 36.37 8.63 2.81
CA CYS A 8 35.07 8.83 2.19
C CYS A 8 34.01 8.46 3.23
N ASP A 9 33.15 9.43 3.57
CA ASP A 9 32.05 9.27 4.53
C ASP A 9 30.85 8.62 3.83
N HIS A 10 31.03 7.37 3.36
CA HIS A 10 29.93 6.55 2.86
C HIS A 10 29.67 5.41 3.82
N ASP A 11 28.40 5.00 3.87
CA ASP A 11 28.01 3.80 4.58
C ASP A 11 28.68 2.59 3.91
N PRO A 12 29.50 1.79 4.63
CA PRO A 12 30.23 0.66 4.06
C PRO A 12 29.32 -0.35 3.36
N ASP A 13 28.07 -0.47 3.81
CA ASP A 13 27.11 -1.41 3.23
C ASP A 13 26.53 -0.89 1.89
N GLU A 14 26.64 0.40 1.60
CA GLU A 14 26.04 1.03 0.41
C GLU A 14 26.62 0.48 -0.89
N LEU A 15 27.94 0.27 -0.94
CA LEU A 15 28.63 -0.30 -2.11
C LEU A 15 28.33 -1.79 -2.27
N GLN A 16 28.21 -2.53 -1.16
CA GLN A 16 27.84 -3.94 -1.20
C GLN A 16 26.42 -4.12 -1.74
N LEU A 17 25.46 -3.35 -1.22
CA LEU A 17 24.08 -3.34 -1.73
C LEU A 17 24.01 -2.92 -3.21
N TYR A 18 24.90 -2.04 -3.66
CA TYR A 18 25.01 -1.65 -5.06
C TYR A 18 25.47 -2.82 -5.95
N VAL A 19 26.51 -3.57 -5.53
CA VAL A 19 27.02 -4.75 -6.24
C VAL A 19 26.00 -5.88 -6.27
N ASP A 20 25.31 -6.12 -5.15
CA ASP A 20 24.27 -7.15 -5.02
C ASP A 20 22.97 -6.79 -5.77
N GLY A 21 22.85 -5.57 -6.31
CA GLY A 21 21.62 -5.06 -6.92
C GLY A 21 20.47 -4.85 -5.94
N ALA A 22 20.76 -4.84 -4.63
CA ALA A 22 19.79 -4.70 -3.55
C ALA A 22 19.57 -3.25 -3.07
N ALA A 23 20.37 -2.30 -3.56
CA ALA A 23 20.19 -0.88 -3.28
C ALA A 23 18.90 -0.34 -3.91
N SER A 24 18.21 0.58 -3.22
CA SER A 24 17.05 1.29 -3.80
C SER A 24 17.50 2.21 -4.94
N ALA A 25 16.60 2.51 -5.88
CA ALA A 25 16.87 3.41 -7.02
C ALA A 25 17.59 4.73 -6.65
N PRO A 26 17.17 5.49 -5.61
CA PRO A 26 17.89 6.71 -5.25
C PRO A 26 19.31 6.46 -4.75
N ARG A 27 19.55 5.34 -4.04
CA ARG A 27 20.88 4.96 -3.56
C ARG A 27 21.78 4.52 -4.72
N GLN A 28 21.25 3.74 -5.67
CA GLN A 28 22.00 3.37 -6.88
C GLN A 28 22.47 4.61 -7.65
N ALA A 29 21.60 5.61 -7.82
CA ALA A 29 21.97 6.87 -8.48
C ALA A 29 23.04 7.65 -7.71
N ALA A 30 22.94 7.70 -6.37
CA ALA A 30 23.92 8.37 -5.52
C ALA A 30 25.31 7.73 -5.60
N VAL A 31 25.37 6.39 -5.54
CA VAL A 31 26.62 5.63 -5.71
C VAL A 31 27.20 5.87 -7.10
N ALA A 32 26.39 5.74 -8.16
CA ALA A 32 26.84 5.93 -9.54
C ALA A 32 27.41 7.35 -9.78
N ALA A 33 26.81 8.38 -9.18
CA ALA A 33 27.31 9.76 -9.24
C ALA A 33 28.63 9.96 -8.47
N ARG A 34 28.87 9.18 -7.41
CA ARG A 34 30.08 9.25 -6.57
C ARG A 34 31.29 8.57 -7.20
N LEU A 35 31.08 7.45 -7.91
CA LEU A 35 32.16 6.67 -8.55
C LEU A 35 33.15 7.47 -9.42
N PRO A 36 32.74 8.43 -10.28
CA PRO A 36 33.70 9.19 -11.09
C PRO A 36 34.61 10.11 -10.28
N VAL A 37 34.20 10.55 -9.09
CA VAL A 37 34.90 11.56 -8.29
C VAL A 37 35.64 11.00 -7.06
N CYS A 38 35.32 9.78 -6.64
CA CYS A 38 35.91 9.15 -5.46
C CYS A 38 36.81 7.96 -5.84
N ALA A 39 38.12 8.08 -5.63
CA ALA A 39 39.08 7.01 -5.93
C ALA A 39 38.93 5.81 -4.99
N SER A 40 38.75 6.04 -3.68
CA SER A 40 38.57 4.97 -2.69
C SER A 40 37.32 4.13 -2.96
N CYS A 41 36.18 4.76 -3.29
CA CYS A 41 34.97 4.00 -3.65
C CYS A 41 35.17 3.15 -4.92
N ARG A 42 36.00 3.59 -5.88
CA ARG A 42 36.30 2.79 -7.08
C ARG A 42 37.18 1.59 -6.76
N GLU A 43 38.20 1.75 -5.92
CA GLU A 43 39.05 0.65 -5.46
C GLU A 43 38.25 -0.39 -4.67
N GLU A 44 37.39 0.08 -3.77
CA GLU A 44 36.50 -0.79 -3.00
C GLU A 44 35.49 -1.52 -3.89
N LEU A 45 34.88 -0.83 -4.86
CA LEU A 45 34.00 -1.46 -5.85
C LEU A 45 34.74 -2.54 -6.66
N GLN A 46 35.97 -2.27 -7.10
CA GLN A 46 36.79 -3.25 -7.84
C GLN A 46 37.09 -4.48 -6.96
N LEU A 47 37.39 -4.28 -5.68
CA LEU A 47 37.59 -5.38 -4.74
C LEU A 47 36.33 -6.23 -4.61
N LEU A 48 35.16 -5.61 -4.40
CA LEU A 48 33.88 -6.31 -4.30
C LEU A 48 33.55 -7.09 -5.58
N LEU A 49 33.75 -6.48 -6.76
CA LEU A 49 33.54 -7.15 -8.05
C LEU A 49 34.50 -8.33 -8.25
N SER A 50 35.74 -8.24 -7.77
CA SER A 50 36.69 -9.36 -7.82
C SER A 50 36.25 -10.52 -6.93
N LEU A 51 35.68 -10.23 -5.75
CA LEU A 51 35.13 -11.25 -4.86
C LEU A 51 33.89 -11.92 -5.46
N ASP A 52 32.97 -11.15 -6.05
CA ASP A 52 31.80 -11.69 -6.75
C ASP A 52 32.20 -12.57 -7.96
N ALA A 53 33.23 -12.17 -8.71
CA ALA A 53 33.77 -13.00 -9.79
C ALA A 53 34.36 -14.33 -9.25
N LEU A 54 35.09 -14.28 -8.14
CA LEU A 54 35.64 -15.47 -7.48
C LEU A 54 34.54 -16.41 -6.97
N THR A 55 33.50 -15.89 -6.33
CA THR A 55 32.39 -16.72 -5.84
C THR A 55 31.62 -17.36 -6.98
N ARG A 56 31.39 -16.64 -8.09
CA ARG A 56 30.76 -17.19 -9.30
C ARG A 56 31.61 -18.24 -10.02
N SER A 57 32.92 -18.23 -9.81
CA SER A 57 33.84 -19.22 -10.37
C SER A 57 33.82 -20.56 -9.62
N LEU A 58 33.19 -20.62 -8.45
CA LEU A 58 33.08 -21.85 -7.68
C LEU A 58 32.22 -22.87 -8.44
N PRO A 59 32.58 -24.16 -8.41
CA PRO A 59 31.82 -25.20 -9.10
C PRO A 59 30.40 -25.27 -8.52
N ALA A 60 29.41 -25.33 -9.40
CA ALA A 60 28.04 -25.58 -8.99
C ALA A 60 27.96 -26.95 -8.29
N VAL A 61 27.50 -26.95 -7.03
CA VAL A 61 27.30 -28.18 -6.28
C VAL A 61 25.99 -28.79 -6.73
N ALA A 62 26.04 -30.01 -7.26
CA ALA A 62 24.85 -30.75 -7.65
C ALA A 62 23.95 -30.98 -6.43
N GLU A 63 22.65 -30.78 -6.62
CA GLU A 63 21.65 -31.01 -5.60
C GLU A 63 21.61 -32.51 -5.21
N PRO A 64 21.57 -32.86 -3.91
CA PRO A 64 21.35 -34.23 -3.47
C PRO A 64 20.02 -34.79 -3.98
N ALA A 65 19.98 -36.08 -4.34
CA ALA A 65 18.75 -36.71 -4.80
C ALA A 65 17.61 -36.54 -3.79
N GLY A 66 16.47 -36.01 -4.26
CA GLY A 66 15.26 -35.82 -3.45
C GLY A 66 15.23 -34.56 -2.57
N PHE A 67 16.23 -33.66 -2.65
CA PHE A 67 16.23 -32.41 -1.87
C PHE A 67 15.01 -31.53 -2.19
N THR A 68 14.71 -31.28 -3.47
CA THR A 68 13.54 -30.51 -3.89
C THR A 68 12.24 -31.11 -3.34
N ALA A 69 12.07 -32.43 -3.43
CA ALA A 69 10.90 -33.11 -2.87
C ALA A 69 10.81 -32.93 -1.35
N SER A 70 11.93 -33.07 -0.63
CA SER A 70 11.98 -32.86 0.82
C SER A 70 11.70 -31.41 1.23
N VAL A 71 12.07 -30.42 0.42
CA VAL A 71 11.78 -29.00 0.69
C VAL A 71 10.30 -28.73 0.47
N LEU A 72 9.74 -29.23 -0.64
CA LEU A 72 8.32 -29.06 -0.97
C LEU A 72 7.40 -29.71 0.07
N ASP A 73 7.77 -30.89 0.58
CA ASP A 73 7.01 -31.59 1.63
C ASP A 73 6.96 -30.82 2.97
N ARG A 74 7.98 -29.97 3.23
CA ARG A 74 8.06 -29.13 4.44
C ARG A 74 7.37 -27.79 4.29
N LEU A 75 7.00 -27.38 3.08
CA LEU A 75 6.27 -26.13 2.89
C LEU A 75 4.87 -26.31 3.49
N PRO A 76 4.42 -25.41 4.39
CA PRO A 76 3.05 -25.46 4.84
C PRO A 76 2.16 -25.30 3.62
N VAL A 77 1.29 -26.28 3.37
CA VAL A 77 0.24 -26.16 2.37
C VAL A 77 -0.60 -24.96 2.79
N ARG A 78 -0.38 -23.81 2.13
CA ARG A 78 -1.23 -22.63 2.27
C ARG A 78 -2.56 -23.00 1.65
N THR A 79 -3.44 -23.60 2.44
CA THR A 79 -4.84 -23.67 2.07
C THR A 79 -5.33 -22.23 1.95
N PRO A 80 -5.96 -21.84 0.82
CA PRO A 80 -6.51 -20.50 0.69
C PRO A 80 -7.54 -20.31 1.81
N ALA A 81 -7.20 -19.46 2.78
CA ALA A 81 -8.02 -19.22 3.98
C ALA A 81 -9.34 -18.49 3.68
N PHE A 82 -9.55 -18.04 2.44
CA PHE A 82 -10.72 -17.30 2.03
C PHE A 82 -11.60 -18.16 1.12
N ARG A 83 -12.43 -19.00 1.75
CA ARG A 83 -13.64 -19.51 1.11
C ARG A 83 -14.72 -18.44 1.25
N VAL A 84 -14.70 -17.44 0.36
CA VAL A 84 -15.83 -16.51 0.26
C VAL A 84 -16.99 -17.31 -0.32
N GLY A 85 -17.98 -17.63 0.51
CA GLY A 85 -19.16 -18.35 0.06
C GLY A 85 -20.00 -17.46 -0.85
N TRP A 86 -20.78 -18.04 -1.76
CA TRP A 86 -21.77 -17.31 -2.56
C TRP A 86 -22.73 -16.48 -1.70
N ARG A 87 -22.95 -16.88 -0.45
CA ARG A 87 -23.72 -16.13 0.56
C ARG A 87 -23.04 -14.82 0.95
N ASP A 88 -21.74 -14.82 1.20
CA ASP A 88 -20.99 -13.63 1.59
C ASP A 88 -20.94 -12.63 0.43
N ALA A 89 -20.76 -13.14 -0.80
CA ALA A 89 -20.82 -12.33 -2.01
C ALA A 89 -22.21 -11.70 -2.22
N ALA A 90 -23.29 -12.45 -1.99
CA ALA A 90 -24.66 -11.95 -2.11
C ALA A 90 -24.97 -10.87 -1.05
N ILE A 91 -24.53 -11.06 0.19
CA ILE A 91 -24.70 -10.07 1.26
C ILE A 91 -23.97 -8.77 0.90
N ALA A 92 -22.71 -8.87 0.46
CA ALA A 92 -21.93 -7.69 0.05
C ALA A 92 -22.59 -6.94 -1.12
N ALA A 93 -23.08 -7.66 -2.13
CA ALA A 93 -23.78 -7.06 -3.26
C ALA A 93 -25.08 -6.36 -2.82
N SER A 94 -25.87 -6.98 -1.94
CA SER A 94 -27.12 -6.37 -1.43
C SER A 94 -26.87 -5.09 -0.64
N LEU A 95 -25.83 -5.06 0.21
CA LEU A 95 -25.45 -3.87 0.98
C LEU A 95 -25.05 -2.72 0.06
N LEU A 96 -24.33 -3.01 -1.02
CA LEU A 96 -23.93 -2.01 -2.01
C LEU A 96 -25.16 -1.40 -2.72
N VAL A 97 -26.12 -2.23 -3.14
CA VAL A 97 -27.36 -1.75 -3.78
C VAL A 97 -28.17 -0.88 -2.83
N VAL A 98 -28.31 -1.27 -1.56
CA VAL A 98 -29.03 -0.48 -0.55
C VAL A 98 -28.34 0.86 -0.30
N LEU A 99 -27.01 0.88 -0.14
CA LEU A 99 -26.26 2.11 0.09
C LEU A 99 -26.35 3.08 -1.10
N VAL A 100 -26.20 2.57 -2.32
CA VAL A 100 -26.32 3.37 -3.55
C VAL A 100 -27.74 3.89 -3.73
N GLY A 101 -28.76 3.04 -3.52
CA GLY A 101 -30.16 3.44 -3.61
C GLY A 101 -30.54 4.48 -2.56
N LEU A 102 -30.06 4.31 -1.32
CA LEU A 102 -30.28 5.27 -0.24
C LEU A 102 -29.62 6.62 -0.57
N HIS A 103 -28.38 6.63 -1.07
CA HIS A 103 -27.72 7.87 -1.49
C HIS A 103 -28.47 8.59 -2.62
N HIS A 104 -28.94 7.86 -3.62
CA HIS A 104 -29.67 8.47 -4.74
C HIS A 104 -31.05 9.03 -4.35
N THR A 105 -31.72 8.40 -3.38
CA THR A 105 -33.07 8.79 -2.95
C THR A 105 -33.05 9.84 -1.83
N LEU A 106 -32.18 9.70 -0.83
CA LEU A 106 -32.05 10.66 0.28
C LEU A 106 -31.10 11.83 -0.04
N GLY A 107 -30.11 11.63 -0.91
CA GLY A 107 -29.14 12.66 -1.32
C GLY A 107 -29.78 13.99 -1.77
N PRO A 108 -30.80 13.96 -2.65
CA PRO A 108 -31.48 15.18 -3.09
C PRO A 108 -32.39 15.81 -2.02
N LEU A 109 -32.81 15.04 -1.02
CA LEU A 109 -33.66 15.52 0.08
C LEU A 109 -32.85 16.13 1.22
N LEU A 110 -31.59 15.74 1.38
CA LEU A 110 -30.67 16.31 2.37
C LEU A 110 -30.49 17.84 2.28
N PRO A 111 -30.30 18.47 1.09
CA PRO A 111 -30.20 19.94 1.01
C PRO A 111 -31.53 20.64 1.34
N VAL A 112 -32.67 20.02 0.99
CA VAL A 112 -34.00 20.56 1.32
C VAL A 112 -34.28 20.50 2.83
N LEU A 113 -33.75 19.49 3.54
CA LEU A 113 -33.80 19.44 5.00
C LEU A 113 -32.78 20.38 5.67
N SER A 114 -31.67 20.74 5.01
CA SER A 114 -30.64 21.59 5.62
C SER A 114 -30.91 23.08 5.51
N ASP A 115 -31.67 23.53 4.49
CA ASP A 115 -31.86 24.97 4.26
C ASP A 115 -32.83 25.64 5.25
N ASP A 116 -33.69 24.90 5.94
CA ASP A 116 -34.73 25.48 6.82
C ASP A 116 -34.98 24.70 8.12
N LEU A 117 -34.03 23.88 8.59
CA LEU A 117 -34.13 23.28 9.93
C LEU A 117 -33.82 24.33 11.02
N THR A 118 -34.64 25.38 11.10
CA THR A 118 -34.71 26.24 12.28
C THR A 118 -35.28 25.40 13.42
N LEU A 119 -34.40 24.73 14.17
CA LEU A 119 -34.74 24.20 15.48
C LEU A 119 -34.99 25.39 16.42
N ALA A 120 -36.19 25.95 16.35
CA ALA A 120 -36.67 26.92 17.31
C ALA A 120 -36.90 26.17 18.63
N TRP A 121 -35.87 26.12 19.47
CA TRP A 121 -36.05 25.74 20.87
C TRP A 121 -36.88 26.83 21.53
N LEU A 122 -38.14 26.54 21.86
CA LEU A 122 -38.94 27.42 22.69
C LEU A 122 -38.40 27.36 24.12
N ASP A 123 -37.50 28.28 24.47
CA ASP A 123 -37.28 28.64 25.88
C ASP A 123 -38.46 29.53 26.30
N PRO A 124 -39.37 29.06 27.19
CA PRO A 124 -40.57 29.81 27.55
C PRO A 124 -40.27 31.06 28.39
N THR A 125 -39.01 31.32 28.78
CA THR A 125 -38.66 32.37 29.74
C THR A 125 -37.74 33.47 29.24
N ARG A 126 -37.22 33.39 28.00
CA ARG A 126 -36.34 34.42 27.44
C ARG A 126 -36.68 34.75 25.98
N SER A 127 -36.49 36.03 25.65
CA SER A 127 -36.65 36.61 24.31
C SER A 127 -36.06 35.72 23.22
N LEU A 128 -36.83 35.50 22.14
CA LEU A 128 -36.50 34.72 20.94
C LEU A 128 -35.10 35.09 20.39
N GLU A 129 -34.07 34.39 20.84
CA GLU A 129 -32.78 34.34 20.16
C GLU A 129 -32.80 33.12 19.25
N VAL A 130 -33.04 33.36 17.97
CA VAL A 130 -32.99 32.34 16.93
C VAL A 130 -31.52 31.99 16.70
N LEU A 131 -31.06 30.86 17.25
CA LEU A 131 -29.75 30.30 16.91
C LEU A 131 -29.86 29.61 15.54
N VAL A 132 -29.53 30.36 14.49
CA VAL A 132 -29.44 29.83 13.12
C VAL A 132 -28.11 29.07 12.98
N ILE A 133 -28.15 27.76 12.85
CA ILE A 133 -26.97 26.95 12.51
C ILE A 133 -26.79 27.05 11.00
N GLN A 134 -26.09 28.09 10.54
CA GLN A 134 -26.08 28.49 9.12
C GLN A 134 -24.92 27.91 8.29
N ASP A 135 -23.99 27.16 8.89
CA ASP A 135 -22.77 26.73 8.20
C ASP A 135 -22.51 25.22 8.32
N ALA A 136 -23.32 24.42 7.64
CA ALA A 136 -22.83 23.13 7.16
C ALA A 136 -21.84 23.41 6.01
N SER A 137 -20.59 23.74 6.36
CA SER A 137 -19.60 24.15 5.36
C SER A 137 -19.51 23.11 4.22
N PRO A 138 -19.45 23.53 2.95
CA PRO A 138 -19.44 22.63 1.78
C PRO A 138 -18.29 21.60 1.81
N VAL A 139 -17.26 21.87 2.63
CA VAL A 139 -16.16 20.97 2.93
C VAL A 139 -16.64 19.66 3.58
N TRP A 140 -17.57 19.72 4.53
CA TRP A 140 -18.08 18.52 5.21
C TRP A 140 -18.89 17.63 4.26
N LEU A 141 -19.72 18.22 3.39
CA LEU A 141 -20.44 17.47 2.36
C LEU A 141 -19.46 16.80 1.38
N GLY A 142 -18.40 17.51 0.98
CA GLY A 142 -17.34 16.95 0.15
C GLY A 142 -16.62 15.76 0.80
N LEU A 143 -16.32 15.86 2.10
CA LEU A 143 -15.67 14.77 2.86
C LEU A 143 -16.58 13.55 2.99
N VAL A 144 -17.87 13.74 3.27
CA VAL A 144 -18.85 12.64 3.36
C VAL A 144 -19.02 11.95 2.01
N GLN A 145 -19.10 12.73 0.93
CA GLN A 145 -19.24 12.20 -0.42
C GLN A 145 -17.98 11.45 -0.87
N ALA A 146 -16.79 11.99 -0.58
CA ALA A 146 -15.51 11.32 -0.85
C ALA A 146 -15.38 9.99 -0.07
N ALA A 147 -15.75 9.98 1.21
CA ALA A 147 -15.73 8.77 2.03
C ALA A 147 -16.71 7.70 1.48
N PHE A 148 -17.91 8.12 1.07
CA PHE A 148 -18.89 7.23 0.47
C PHE A 148 -18.38 6.58 -0.82
N TRP A 149 -17.85 7.37 -1.77
CA TRP A 149 -17.29 6.82 -3.01
C TRP A 149 -16.08 5.93 -2.78
N GLY A 150 -15.26 6.23 -1.78
CA GLY A 150 -14.17 5.35 -1.34
C GLY A 150 -14.67 3.98 -0.88
N LEU A 151 -15.73 3.93 -0.08
CA LEU A 151 -16.35 2.67 0.38
C LEU A 151 -16.98 1.88 -0.78
N VAL A 152 -17.65 2.56 -1.71
CA VAL A 152 -18.21 1.91 -2.92
C VAL A 152 -17.09 1.31 -3.78
N GLY A 153 -16.02 2.05 -4.03
CA GLY A 153 -14.86 1.55 -4.79
C GLY A 153 -14.20 0.34 -4.13
N LEU A 154 -14.05 0.37 -2.80
CA LEU A 154 -13.52 -0.75 -2.02
C LEU A 154 -14.41 -2.00 -2.16
N ALA A 155 -15.73 -1.84 -2.03
CA ALA A 155 -16.67 -2.94 -2.17
C ALA A 155 -16.64 -3.56 -3.59
N ILE A 156 -16.55 -2.74 -4.64
CA ILE A 156 -16.40 -3.21 -6.03
C ILE A 156 -15.08 -3.97 -6.20
N ALA A 157 -13.97 -3.46 -5.66
CA ALA A 157 -12.67 -4.14 -5.74
C ALA A 157 -12.69 -5.51 -5.04
N LEU A 158 -13.35 -5.61 -3.88
CA LEU A 158 -13.53 -6.87 -3.17
C LEU A 158 -14.41 -7.86 -3.96
N ALA A 159 -15.49 -7.38 -4.56
CA ALA A 159 -16.36 -8.20 -5.42
C ALA A 159 -15.61 -8.69 -6.66
N ALA A 160 -14.87 -7.82 -7.36
CA ALA A 160 -14.08 -8.17 -8.52
C ALA A 160 -12.99 -9.20 -8.19
N ARG A 161 -12.33 -9.06 -7.03
CA ARG A 161 -11.35 -10.02 -6.53
C ARG A 161 -11.99 -11.37 -6.20
N ALA A 162 -13.19 -11.38 -5.61
CA ALA A 162 -13.94 -12.60 -5.35
C ALA A 162 -14.33 -13.31 -6.65
N VAL A 163 -14.81 -12.57 -7.66
CA VAL A 163 -15.11 -13.12 -8.98
C VAL A 163 -13.84 -13.69 -9.64
N ALA A 164 -12.73 -12.96 -9.65
CA ALA A 164 -11.47 -13.45 -10.22
C ALA A 164 -11.01 -14.76 -9.57
N SER A 165 -11.24 -14.94 -8.27
CA SER A 165 -10.90 -16.18 -7.58
C SER A 165 -11.77 -17.38 -7.97
N LEU A 166 -12.98 -17.15 -8.49
CA LEU A 166 -13.86 -18.22 -9.00
C LEU A 166 -13.41 -18.75 -10.36
N TRP A 167 -12.64 -17.99 -11.13
CA TRP A 167 -12.15 -18.39 -12.47
C TRP A 167 -10.79 -19.09 -12.45
N GLN A 168 -10.17 -19.26 -11.28
CA GLN A 168 -8.89 -19.95 -11.12
C GLN A 168 -9.03 -21.41 -10.62
N VAL A 169 -10.26 -21.94 -10.62
CA VAL A 169 -10.60 -23.34 -10.35
C VAL A 169 -11.00 -24.01 -11.67
#